data_AF-A0A7R9DH42-F1
#
_entry.id   AF-A0A7R9DH42-F1
#
_cell.length_a   1.000
_cell.length_b   1.000
_cell.length_c   1.000
_cell.angle_alpha   90.00
_cell.angle_beta   90.00
_cell.angle_gamma   90.00
#
_symmetry.space_group_name_H-M   'P 1'
#
loop_
_entity.id
_entity.type
_entity.pdbx_description
1 polymer ?
#
loop_
_entity_poly.entity_id
_entity_poly.type
_entity_poly.pdbx_seq_one_letter_code
_entity_poly.pdbx_strand_id
1 'polypeptide(L)'
;MYVPDFQVLLNTDKKPLWEKHETDKNVSKLAVVLLRDNDYCLNIPQLKGECQLKQRHLEMLGYQVVGIKQALWNSMYMSEPKAKLTYLEKLFWPN
;
A
#
# COMPACT_ATOMS: atom_id res chain seq x y z
N MET A 1 -9.60 14.99 2.71
CA MET A 1 -9.41 13.94 1.68
C MET A 1 -8.22 13.10 2.13
N TYR A 2 -8.36 11.78 2.24
CA TYR A 2 -7.25 10.93 2.70
C TYR A 2 -6.27 10.68 1.55
N VAL A 3 -4.98 10.91 1.80
CA VAL A 3 -3.91 10.67 0.83
C VAL A 3 -3.14 9.41 1.24
N PRO A 4 -2.81 8.50 0.31
CA PRO A 4 -1.92 7.38 0.60
C PRO A 4 -0.51 7.87 0.90
N ASP A 5 0.26 7.12 1.68
CA ASP A 5 1.66 7.45 1.97
C ASP A 5 2.51 7.34 0.70
N PHE A 6 2.21 6.35 -0.14
CA PHE A 6 2.67 6.30 -1.53
C PHE A 6 1.68 5.52 -2.39
N GLN A 7 1.64 5.85 -3.68
CA GLN A 7 0.79 5.19 -4.66
C GLN A 7 1.63 4.53 -5.74
N VAL A 8 1.15 3.38 -6.25
CA VAL A 8 1.76 2.66 -7.36
C VAL A 8 0.68 2.44 -8.41
N LEU A 9 1.03 2.67 -9.67
CA LEU A 9 0.17 2.38 -10.81
C LEU A 9 0.62 1.05 -11.40
N LEU A 10 -0.32 0.13 -11.58
CA LEU A 10 -0.07 -1.20 -12.11
C LEU A 10 -0.83 -1.36 -13.43
N ASN A 11 -0.14 -1.84 -14.47
CA ASN A 11 -0.81 -2.27 -15.69
C ASN A 11 -1.55 -3.61 -15.47
N THR A 12 -2.35 -4.02 -16.45
CA THR A 12 -3.03 -5.32 -16.58
C THR A 12 -2.09 -6.51 -16.37
N ASP A 13 -0.85 -6.43 -16.86
CA ASP A 13 0.21 -7.43 -16.64
C ASP A 13 0.76 -7.44 -15.22
N LYS A 14 0.20 -6.61 -14.34
CA LYS A 14 0.79 -6.24 -13.06
C LYS A 14 2.26 -5.88 -13.33
N LYS A 15 2.52 -4.71 -13.90
CA LYS A 15 3.88 -4.14 -13.98
C LYS A 15 3.80 -2.70 -13.50
N PRO A 16 4.80 -2.21 -12.73
CA PRO A 16 4.79 -0.84 -12.26
C PRO A 16 4.88 0.11 -13.46
N LEU A 17 3.89 0.99 -13.58
CA LEU A 17 3.89 2.10 -14.53
C LEU A 17 4.44 3.33 -13.83
N TRP A 18 5.46 3.94 -14.44
CA TRP A 18 6.09 5.16 -13.97
C TRP A 18 5.32 6.42 -14.42
N GLU A 19 4.57 6.34 -15.52
CA GLU A 19 3.69 7.41 -16.02
C GLU A 19 2.29 6.90 -16.35
N LYS A 20 1.29 7.76 -16.16
CA LYS A 20 -0.04 7.54 -16.74
C LYS A 20 -0.01 8.00 -18.19
N HIS A 21 -0.01 7.07 -19.13
CA HIS A 21 -0.42 7.39 -20.48
C HIS A 21 -1.93 7.26 -20.62
N GLU A 22 -2.54 8.22 -21.33
CA GLU A 22 -3.98 8.29 -21.61
C GLU A 22 -4.52 7.02 -22.32
N THR A 23 -3.63 6.21 -22.88
CA THR A 23 -3.88 4.95 -23.57
C THR A 23 -4.06 3.73 -22.65
N ASP A 24 -3.64 3.77 -21.38
CA ASP A 24 -3.80 2.62 -20.47
C ASP A 24 -5.23 2.59 -19.89
N LYS A 25 -6.14 1.93 -20.60
CA LYS A 25 -7.55 1.79 -20.19
C LYS A 25 -7.76 0.93 -18.94
N ASN A 26 -6.78 0.10 -18.56
CA ASN A 26 -6.84 -0.80 -17.42
C ASN A 26 -5.62 -0.62 -16.48
N VAL A 27 -5.59 0.52 -15.78
CA VAL A 27 -4.60 0.76 -14.71
C VAL A 27 -5.22 0.52 -13.35
N SER A 28 -4.66 -0.44 -12.62
CA SER A 28 -4.98 -0.63 -11.21
C SER A 28 -4.20 0.39 -10.37
N LYS A 29 -4.91 1.13 -9.53
CA LYS A 29 -4.28 2.04 -8.57
C LYS A 29 -4.06 1.31 -7.26
N LEU A 30 -2.85 1.36 -6.76
CA LEU A 30 -2.49 0.76 -5.49
C LEU A 30 -2.10 1.86 -4.52
N ALA A 31 -2.75 1.88 -3.36
CA ALA A 31 -2.48 2.80 -2.27
C ALA A 31 -1.78 2.03 -1.15
N VAL A 32 -0.56 2.44 -0.83
CA VAL A 32 0.13 1.89 0.34
C VAL A 32 0.01 2.87 1.49
N VAL A 33 -0.45 2.37 2.63
CA VAL A 33 -0.64 3.12 3.86
C VAL A 33 0.29 2.56 4.93
N LEU A 34 1.14 3.42 5.49
CA LEU A 34 2.03 3.04 6.57
C LEU A 34 1.28 3.15 7.91
N LEU A 35 1.11 2.00 8.56
CA LEU A 35 0.37 1.86 9.81
C LEU A 35 1.34 1.94 11.00
N ARG A 36 1.14 2.92 11.87
CA ARG A 36 1.88 3.11 13.12
C ARG A 36 1.33 2.20 14.20
N ASP A 37 2.10 1.96 15.25
CA ASP A 37 1.61 1.19 16.40
C ASP A 37 0.40 1.86 17.06
N ASN A 38 0.34 3.20 17.05
CA ASN A 38 -0.80 3.97 17.53
C ASN A 38 -2.06 3.87 16.65
N ASP A 39 -1.96 3.30 15.44
CA ASP A 39 -3.11 3.09 14.55
C ASP A 39 -3.87 1.80 14.92
N TYR A 40 -3.28 0.96 15.77
CA TYR A 40 -3.88 -0.24 16.31
C TYR A 40 -4.56 0.01 17.66
N CYS A 41 -5.53 -0.82 17.98
CA CYS A 41 -6.13 -0.90 19.31
C CYS A 41 -5.11 -1.45 20.31
N LEU A 42 -5.19 -1.01 21.57
CA LEU A 42 -4.27 -1.46 22.62
C LEU A 42 -4.36 -2.99 22.78
N ASN A 43 -3.20 -3.64 22.76
CA ASN A 43 -3.04 -5.09 22.97
C ASN A 43 -3.72 -6.02 21.95
N ILE A 44 -4.28 -5.51 20.85
CA ILE A 44 -4.85 -6.33 19.78
C ILE A 44 -4.39 -5.84 18.40
N PRO A 45 -4.17 -6.74 17.43
CA PRO A 45 -3.73 -6.38 16.08
C PRO A 45 -4.88 -5.84 15.20
N GLN A 46 -5.84 -5.13 15.79
CA GLN A 46 -6.97 -4.54 15.09
C GLN A 46 -6.73 -3.04 14.88
N LEU A 47 -7.03 -2.54 13.68
CA LEU A 47 -6.94 -1.11 13.38
C LEU A 47 -8.07 -0.33 14.05
N LYS A 48 -7.77 0.90 14.49
CA LYS A 48 -8.77 1.86 14.95
C LYS A 48 -9.74 2.24 13.84
N GLY A 49 -10.95 2.65 14.21
CA GLY A 49 -12.00 3.04 13.28
C GLY A 49 -11.57 4.13 12.30
N GLU A 50 -10.77 5.10 12.74
CA GLU A 50 -10.23 6.16 11.87
C GLU A 50 -9.33 5.60 10.75
N CYS A 51 -8.47 4.64 11.07
CA CYS A 51 -7.59 3.99 10.09
C CYS A 51 -8.37 3.08 9.15
N GLN A 52 -9.39 2.37 9.66
CA GLN A 52 -10.29 1.58 8.82
C GLN A 52 -11.09 2.47 7.85
N LEU A 53 -11.57 3.62 8.32
CA LEU A 53 -12.26 4.60 7.47
C LEU A 53 -11.33 5.18 6.39
N LYS A 54 -10.06 5.47 6.74
CA LYS A 54 -9.05 5.89 5.76
C LYS A 54 -8.87 4.83 4.66
N GLN A 55 -8.75 3.56 5.02
CA GLN A 55 -8.61 2.46 4.05
C GLN A 55 -9.86 2.34 3.18
N ARG A 56 -11.04 2.28 3.79
CA ARG A 56 -12.32 2.21 3.07
C ARG A 56 -12.52 3.38 2.11
N HIS A 57 -12.11 4.58 2.48
CA HIS A 57 -12.21 5.75 1.62
C HIS A 57 -11.35 5.60 0.35
N LEU A 58 -10.12 5.10 0.50
CA LEU A 58 -9.23 4.86 -0.63
C LEU A 58 -9.76 3.73 -1.54
N GLU A 59 -10.35 2.69 -0.95
CA GLU A 59 -11.01 1.62 -1.71
C GLU A 59 -12.18 2.15 -2.56
N MET A 60 -13.02 3.03 -1.99
CA MET A 60 -14.11 3.67 -2.73
C MET A 60 -13.62 4.57 -3.88
N LEU A 61 -12.41 5.12 -3.78
CA LEU A 61 -11.77 5.88 -4.87
C LEU A 61 -11.17 4.97 -5.97
N GLY A 62 -11.33 3.65 -5.85
CA GLY A 62 -10.81 2.65 -6.79
C GLY A 62 -9.35 2.29 -6.56
N TYR A 63 -8.80 2.55 -5.37
CA TYR A 63 -7.48 2.06 -4.99
C TYR A 63 -7.59 0.66 -4.36
N GLN A 64 -6.71 -0.24 -4.73
CA GLN A 64 -6.40 -1.39 -3.88
C GLN A 64 -5.52 -0.90 -2.73
N VAL A 65 -5.96 -1.09 -1.49
CA VAL A 65 -5.28 -0.54 -0.32
C VAL A 65 -4.50 -1.62 0.39
N VAL A 66 -3.24 -1.32 0.71
CA VAL A 66 -2.39 -2.19 1.51
C VAL A 66 -1.84 -1.42 2.70
N GLY A 67 -2.12 -1.95 3.89
CA GLY A 67 -1.54 -1.48 5.14
C GLY A 67 -0.22 -2.19 5.44
N ILE A 68 0.89 -1.46 5.51
CA ILE A 68 2.19 -1.99 5.94
C ILE A 68 2.52 -1.38 7.29
N LYS A 69 2.93 -2.20 8.26
CA LYS A 69 3.43 -1.70 9.55
C LYS A 69 4.65 -0.80 9.33
N GLN A 70 4.62 0.42 9.84
CA GLN A 70 5.73 1.36 9.73
C GLN A 70 7.01 0.81 10.39
N ALA A 71 6.87 0.10 11.52
CA ALA A 71 7.97 -0.58 12.18
C ALA A 71 8.65 -1.63 11.29
N LEU A 72 7.87 -2.37 10.47
CA LEU A 72 8.40 -3.33 9.51
C LEU A 72 9.07 -2.60 8.34
N TRP A 73 8.43 -1.58 7.79
CA TRP A 73 8.94 -0.79 6.65
C TRP A 73 10.25 -0.05 6.96
N ASN A 74 10.41 0.40 8.20
CA ASN A 74 11.60 1.08 8.71
C ASN A 74 12.55 0.15 9.47
N SER A 75 12.28 -1.15 9.49
CA SER A 75 13.18 -2.11 10.14
C SER A 75 14.53 -2.16 9.42
N MET A 76 15.57 -2.54 10.16
CA MET A 76 16.91 -2.73 9.59
C MET A 76 16.91 -3.70 8.39
N TYR A 77 16.02 -4.70 8.42
CA TYR A 77 15.81 -5.65 7.32
C TYR A 77 15.32 -4.97 6.03
N MET A 78 14.46 -3.95 6.15
CA MET A 78 13.95 -3.20 5.01
C MET A 78 14.77 -1.95 4.67
N SER A 79 15.86 -1.67 5.37
CA SER A 79 16.77 -0.58 4.99
C SER A 79 17.41 -0.81 3.61
N GLU A 80 17.56 -2.07 3.19
CA GLU A 80 18.05 -2.40 1.86
C GLU A 80 16.95 -2.17 0.81
N PRO A 81 17.20 -1.34 -0.24
CA PRO A 81 16.20 -1.07 -1.28
C PRO A 81 15.68 -2.34 -1.96
N LYS A 82 16.55 -3.35 -2.13
CA LYS A 82 16.20 -4.65 -2.70
C LYS A 82 15.21 -5.42 -1.83
N ALA A 83 15.37 -5.36 -0.50
CA ALA A 83 14.45 -6.02 0.43
C ALA A 83 13.04 -5.39 0.38
N LYS A 84 12.94 -4.05 0.25
CA LYS A 84 11.66 -3.36 0.04
C LYS A 84 11.00 -3.79 -1.26
N LEU A 85 11.75 -3.84 -2.35
CA LEU A 85 11.23 -4.29 -3.65
C LEU A 85 10.72 -5.73 -3.58
N THR A 86 11.52 -6.66 -3.05
CA THR A 86 11.12 -8.06 -2.91
C THR A 86 9.91 -8.23 -1.98
N TYR A 87 9.79 -7.42 -0.92
CA TYR A 87 8.62 -7.43 -0.07
C TYR A 87 7.35 -6.98 -0.80
N LEU A 88 7.44 -5.87 -1.53
CA LEU A 88 6.34 -5.38 -2.36
C LEU A 88 5.99 -6.38 -3.47
N GLU A 89 6.99 -6.98 -4.12
CA GLU A 89 6.80 -8.01 -5.13
C GLU A 89 6.01 -9.20 -4.59
N LYS A 90 6.39 -9.73 -3.43
CA LYS A 90 5.66 -10.84 -2.77
C LYS A 90 4.23 -10.46 -2.39
N LEU A 91 3.99 -9.19 -2.09
CA LEU A 91 2.70 -8.71 -1.63
C LEU A 91 1.72 -8.49 -2.78
N PHE A 92 2.19 -8.03 -3.95
CA PHE A 92 1.35 -7.74 -5.11
C PHE A 92 1.37 -8.84 -6.19
N TRP A 93 2.45 -9.61 -6.28
CA TRP A 93 2.60 -10.80 -7.12
C TRP A 93 2.89 -12.05 -6.28
N PRO A 94 1.94 -12.49 -5.45
CA PRO A 94 2.03 -13.85 -4.93
C PRO A 94 1.98 -14.82 -6.14
N ASN A 95 3.02 -15.64 -6.28
CA ASN A 95 3.10 -16.73 -7.27
C ASN A 95 1.92 -17.70 -7.15
#